data_AF-A0A7K3X805-F1
#
_entry.id   AF-A0A7K3X805-F1
#
_cell.length_a   1.000
_cell.length_b   1.000
_cell.length_c   1.000
_cell.angle_alpha   90.00
_cell.angle_beta   90.00
_cell.angle_gamma   90.00
#
_symmetry.space_group_name_H-M   'P 1'
#
loop_
_entity.id
_entity.type
_entity.pdbx_description
1 polymer ?
#
loop_
_entity_poly.entity_id
_entity_poly.type
_entity_poly.pdbx_seq_one_letter_code
_entity_poly.pdbx_strand_id
1 'polypeptide(L)'
;MIDRKLLLSDLQKQVKNLEELPAHWSDEYRAVVERRIAVIEGNRNIGLIERPECKRRWATEGWDAMQAKALRDWLLDRCEARELWYHHVDGLEQPRPLTTAQLADELRRDDDVLTVAGIYAPGQDLGKVIADLVADERVPHLAALRYKDSGLTKRADWEQVWDLQRQEDALPDEAAKREFRKQIPVPPKYTSADFLKTSYGKHRGKLDVPKERFVSYPGASRDGDPSLLVGWAGWDHREQAQALATLIVAREQEDGWAADRLLPLVAGLREILPRVRQWHGEFDPEWGASPADIYAGFLAETTNRLHLTDDALTSWRPPKAVRGRRAKQ
;
A
#
# COMPACT_ATOMS: atom_id res chain seq x y z
N MET A 1 -19.39 22.49 -21.00
CA MET A 1 -20.57 21.97 -20.27
C MET A 1 -21.49 21.35 -21.33
N ILE A 2 -21.17 20.12 -21.76
CA ILE A 2 -21.95 19.43 -22.79
C ILE A 2 -23.27 19.02 -22.12
N ASP A 3 -24.36 19.57 -22.64
CA ASP A 3 -25.68 19.46 -22.05
C ASP A 3 -26.09 17.98 -21.92
N ARG A 4 -26.34 17.54 -20.68
CA ARG A 4 -26.75 16.17 -20.36
C ARG A 4 -28.05 15.79 -21.08
N LYS A 5 -28.86 16.79 -21.48
CA LYS A 5 -30.04 16.59 -22.35
C LYS A 5 -29.68 16.25 -23.80
N LEU A 6 -28.58 16.78 -24.34
CA LEU A 6 -28.13 16.47 -25.70
C LEU A 6 -27.69 15.00 -25.79
N LEU A 7 -26.89 14.53 -24.84
CA LEU A 7 -26.44 13.12 -24.77
C LEU A 7 -27.60 12.13 -24.58
N LEU A 8 -28.62 12.47 -23.79
CA LEU A 8 -29.83 11.66 -23.64
C LEU A 8 -30.68 11.68 -24.92
N SER A 9 -30.74 12.80 -25.63
CA SER A 9 -31.45 12.90 -26.91
C SER A 9 -30.73 12.15 -28.05
N ASP A 10 -29.40 12.10 -28.03
CA ASP A 10 -28.58 11.35 -29.01
C ASP A 10 -28.61 9.85 -28.73
N LEU A 11 -28.64 9.43 -27.45
CA LEU A 11 -28.87 8.04 -27.07
C LEU A 11 -30.31 7.59 -27.39
N GLN A 12 -31.31 8.45 -27.18
CA GLN A 12 -32.69 8.17 -27.61
C GLN A 12 -32.84 8.15 -29.14
N LYS A 13 -32.06 8.97 -29.88
CA LYS A 13 -32.00 8.92 -31.35
C LYS A 13 -31.31 7.65 -31.86
N GLN A 14 -30.26 7.17 -31.19
CA GLN A 14 -29.59 5.92 -31.58
C GLN A 14 -30.50 4.69 -31.39
N VAL A 15 -31.37 4.69 -30.38
CA VAL A 15 -32.37 3.60 -30.21
C VAL A 15 -33.48 3.66 -31.25
N LYS A 16 -33.77 4.85 -31.81
CA LYS A 16 -34.82 5.04 -32.81
C LYS A 16 -34.41 4.68 -34.26
N ASN A 17 -33.16 4.30 -34.49
CA ASN A 17 -32.63 3.93 -35.81
C ASN A 17 -32.53 2.41 -36.05
N LEU A 18 -33.21 1.59 -35.24
CA LEU A 18 -33.33 0.14 -35.47
C LEU A 18 -34.51 -0.24 -36.39
N GLU A 19 -35.23 0.74 -36.96
CA GLU A 19 -36.39 0.46 -37.81
C GLU A 19 -36.02 -0.24 -39.13
N GLU A 20 -34.74 -0.23 -39.54
CA GLU A 20 -34.26 -0.95 -40.73
C GLU A 20 -33.11 -1.91 -40.39
N LEU A 21 -33.35 -3.22 -40.56
CA LEU A 21 -32.32 -4.24 -40.43
C LEU A 21 -31.28 -4.12 -41.55
N PRO A 22 -29.97 -4.25 -41.27
CA PRO A 22 -28.94 -4.06 -42.29
C PRO A 22 -29.09 -4.99 -43.50
N ALA A 23 -29.07 -4.41 -44.71
CA ALA A 23 -29.26 -5.15 -45.97
C ALA A 23 -28.17 -6.19 -46.28
N HIS A 24 -26.99 -6.07 -45.68
CA HIS A 24 -25.88 -7.02 -45.86
C HIS A 24 -26.07 -8.32 -45.04
N TRP A 25 -27.09 -8.40 -44.19
CA TRP A 25 -27.42 -9.62 -43.45
C TRP A 25 -28.14 -10.62 -44.36
N SER A 26 -27.81 -11.90 -44.19
CA SER A 26 -28.54 -12.98 -44.88
C SER A 26 -30.04 -12.93 -44.52
N ASP A 27 -30.89 -13.36 -45.46
CA ASP A 27 -32.34 -13.39 -45.25
C ASP A 27 -32.73 -14.22 -44.02
N GLU A 28 -32.04 -15.34 -43.81
CA GLU A 28 -32.25 -16.21 -42.65
C GLU A 28 -31.96 -15.50 -41.32
N TYR A 29 -30.87 -14.73 -41.25
CA TYR A 29 -30.51 -14.00 -40.04
C TYR A 29 -31.47 -12.83 -39.78
N ARG A 30 -31.86 -12.09 -40.84
CA ARG A 30 -32.89 -11.04 -40.74
C ARG A 30 -34.20 -11.61 -40.17
N ALA A 31 -34.68 -12.73 -40.70
CA ALA A 31 -35.89 -13.38 -40.19
C ALA A 31 -35.79 -13.83 -38.71
N VAL A 32 -34.60 -14.19 -38.21
CA VAL A 32 -34.38 -14.48 -36.79
C VAL A 32 -34.46 -13.20 -35.94
N VAL A 33 -33.83 -12.11 -36.38
CA VAL A 33 -33.82 -10.84 -35.65
C VAL A 33 -35.22 -10.21 -35.63
N GLU A 34 -35.97 -10.24 -36.73
CA GLU A 34 -37.37 -9.79 -36.79
C GLU A 34 -38.25 -10.55 -35.80
N ARG A 35 -38.12 -11.88 -35.74
CA ARG A 35 -38.83 -12.70 -34.75
C ARG A 35 -38.47 -12.32 -33.30
N ARG A 36 -37.21 -12.00 -33.03
CA ARG A 36 -36.77 -11.54 -31.70
C ARG A 36 -37.40 -10.18 -31.37
N ILE A 37 -37.37 -9.22 -32.29
CA ILE A 37 -37.99 -7.90 -32.11
C ILE A 37 -39.49 -8.07 -31.82
N ALA A 38 -40.20 -8.87 -32.62
CA ALA A 38 -41.62 -9.14 -32.40
C ALA A 38 -41.92 -9.76 -31.02
N VAL A 39 -41.05 -10.65 -30.51
CA VAL A 39 -41.17 -11.22 -29.15
C VAL A 39 -40.92 -10.16 -28.06
N ILE A 40 -39.96 -9.26 -28.28
CA ILE A 40 -39.63 -8.17 -27.36
C ILE A 40 -40.79 -7.16 -27.28
N GLU A 41 -41.39 -6.81 -28.42
CA GLU A 41 -42.54 -5.90 -28.51
C GLU A 41 -43.83 -6.53 -27.99
N GLY A 42 -44.06 -7.82 -28.28
CA GLY A 42 -45.26 -8.55 -27.87
C GLY A 42 -45.29 -8.99 -26.41
N ASN A 43 -44.16 -8.97 -25.69
CA ASN A 43 -44.07 -9.39 -24.29
C ASN A 43 -43.48 -8.29 -23.40
N ARG A 44 -44.34 -7.68 -22.57
CA ARG A 44 -43.99 -6.59 -21.64
C ARG A 44 -42.79 -6.91 -20.74
N ASN A 45 -42.66 -8.14 -20.24
CA ASN A 45 -41.58 -8.51 -19.32
C ASN A 45 -40.24 -8.59 -20.06
N ILE A 46 -40.23 -9.13 -21.27
CA ILE A 46 -39.03 -9.20 -22.13
C ILE A 46 -38.66 -7.78 -22.58
N GLY A 47 -39.63 -6.99 -23.04
CA GLY A 47 -39.44 -5.59 -23.42
C GLY A 47 -38.89 -4.71 -22.28
N LEU A 48 -39.18 -5.02 -21.02
CA LEU A 48 -38.58 -4.34 -19.87
C LEU A 48 -37.10 -4.72 -19.70
N ILE A 49 -36.75 -6.00 -19.80
CA ILE A 49 -35.38 -6.50 -19.65
C ILE A 49 -34.48 -6.02 -20.80
N GLU A 50 -35.01 -5.88 -22.01
CA GLU A 50 -34.28 -5.41 -23.20
C GLU A 50 -34.00 -3.91 -23.22
N ARG A 51 -34.53 -3.15 -22.26
CA ARG A 51 -34.22 -1.71 -22.16
C ARG A 51 -32.74 -1.48 -21.86
N PRO A 52 -32.07 -0.50 -22.50
CA PRO A 52 -30.67 -0.17 -22.22
C PRO A 52 -30.37 0.17 -20.76
N GLU A 53 -31.38 0.56 -19.97
CA GLU A 53 -31.26 0.81 -18.52
C GLU A 53 -31.21 -0.49 -17.71
N CYS A 54 -31.80 -1.57 -18.23
CA CYS A 54 -31.82 -2.89 -17.64
C CYS A 54 -30.66 -3.78 -18.13
N LYS A 55 -29.90 -3.33 -19.13
CA LYS A 55 -28.65 -3.95 -19.57
C LYS A 55 -27.45 -3.31 -18.87
N ARG A 56 -26.48 -4.15 -18.49
CA ARG A 56 -25.21 -3.67 -17.97
C ARG A 56 -24.48 -2.91 -19.08
N ARG A 57 -24.31 -1.60 -18.91
CA ARG A 57 -23.55 -0.77 -19.84
C ARG A 57 -22.07 -1.07 -19.67
N TRP A 58 -21.38 -1.37 -20.77
CA TRP A 58 -19.92 -1.42 -20.81
C TRP A 58 -19.38 0.01 -20.83
N ALA A 59 -19.46 0.69 -19.68
CA ALA A 59 -18.85 1.99 -19.50
C ALA A 59 -17.38 1.78 -19.10
N THR A 60 -16.46 2.29 -19.91
CA THR A 60 -15.03 2.34 -19.60
C THR A 60 -14.61 3.79 -19.36
N GLU A 61 -13.47 3.98 -18.69
CA GLU A 61 -12.92 5.32 -18.41
C GLU A 61 -12.25 5.98 -19.64
N GLY A 62 -12.38 5.36 -20.82
CA GLY A 62 -11.67 5.74 -22.04
C GLY A 62 -10.32 5.03 -22.18
N TRP A 63 -9.86 4.87 -23.43
CA TRP A 63 -8.60 4.15 -23.72
C TRP A 63 -7.40 4.79 -23.03
N ASP A 64 -7.27 6.11 -23.07
CA ASP A 64 -6.11 6.82 -22.50
C ASP A 64 -5.98 6.61 -20.99
N ALA A 65 -7.10 6.65 -20.25
CA ALA A 65 -7.11 6.39 -18.82
C ALA A 65 -6.73 4.94 -18.49
N MET A 66 -7.26 3.98 -19.27
CA MET A 66 -6.94 2.57 -19.13
C MET A 66 -5.46 2.30 -19.43
N GLN A 67 -4.92 2.91 -20.49
CA GLN A 67 -3.51 2.79 -20.87
C GLN A 67 -2.62 3.38 -19.78
N ALA A 68 -2.88 4.62 -19.33
CA ALA A 68 -2.10 5.25 -18.28
C ALA A 68 -2.09 4.43 -16.97
N LYS A 69 -3.24 3.86 -16.59
CA LYS A 69 -3.35 2.96 -15.44
C LYS A 69 -2.56 1.67 -15.65
N ALA A 70 -2.68 1.03 -16.81
CA ALA A 70 -1.98 -0.22 -17.10
C ALA A 70 -0.45 -0.03 -17.10
N LEU A 71 0.05 1.05 -17.69
CA LEU A 71 1.48 1.38 -17.68
C LEU A 71 1.96 1.70 -16.26
N ARG A 72 1.17 2.46 -15.48
CA ARG A 72 1.46 2.74 -14.06
C ARG A 72 1.58 1.45 -13.27
N ASP A 73 0.56 0.60 -13.33
CA ASP A 73 0.49 -0.65 -12.56
C ASP A 73 1.65 -1.58 -12.96
N TRP A 74 1.96 -1.69 -14.26
CA TRP A 74 3.08 -2.49 -14.74
C TRP A 74 4.44 -1.98 -14.24
N LEU A 75 4.71 -0.67 -14.28
CA LEU A 75 5.96 -0.09 -13.77
C LEU A 75 6.09 -0.32 -12.26
N LEU A 76 4.98 -0.15 -11.57
CA LEU A 76 4.86 -0.46 -10.16
C LEU A 76 5.21 -1.95 -9.92
N ASP A 77 4.70 -2.89 -10.71
CA ASP A 77 4.97 -4.33 -10.55
C ASP A 77 6.47 -4.63 -10.71
N ARG A 78 7.14 -3.95 -11.65
CA ARG A 78 8.61 -4.03 -11.78
C ARG A 78 9.34 -3.50 -10.56
N CYS A 79 8.83 -2.47 -9.90
CA CYS A 79 9.41 -1.96 -8.65
C CYS A 79 9.26 -2.94 -7.46
N GLU A 80 8.35 -3.92 -7.53
CA GLU A 80 8.15 -4.93 -6.48
C GLU A 80 8.92 -6.23 -6.73
N ALA A 81 9.70 -6.31 -7.83
CA ALA A 81 10.45 -7.52 -8.16
C ALA A 81 11.38 -7.92 -7.00
N ARG A 82 11.27 -9.18 -6.56
CA ARG A 82 11.91 -9.69 -5.32
C ARG A 82 13.42 -9.41 -5.32
N GLU A 83 14.09 -9.64 -6.44
CA GLU A 83 15.52 -9.48 -6.62
C GLU A 83 16.07 -8.09 -6.28
N LEU A 84 15.22 -7.05 -6.29
CA LEU A 84 15.62 -5.69 -5.91
C LEU A 84 15.77 -5.55 -4.38
N TRP A 85 15.00 -6.34 -3.63
CA TRP A 85 14.77 -6.16 -2.21
C TRP A 85 15.57 -7.12 -1.33
N TYR A 86 16.43 -7.94 -1.94
CA TYR A 86 17.32 -8.85 -1.25
C TYR A 86 18.75 -8.76 -1.78
N HIS A 87 19.71 -9.06 -0.92
CA HIS A 87 21.13 -9.22 -1.25
C HIS A 87 21.70 -10.38 -0.46
N HIS A 88 22.90 -10.85 -0.81
CA HIS A 88 23.55 -11.95 -0.11
C HIS A 88 24.72 -11.43 0.74
N VAL A 89 24.73 -11.80 2.02
CA VAL A 89 25.83 -11.53 2.96
C VAL A 89 26.24 -12.87 3.57
N ASP A 90 27.52 -13.23 3.44
CA ASP A 90 28.07 -14.51 3.89
C ASP A 90 27.26 -15.74 3.41
N GLY A 91 26.70 -15.65 2.21
CA GLY A 91 25.91 -16.72 1.59
C GLY A 91 24.44 -16.78 2.03
N LEU A 92 24.01 -15.90 2.94
CA LEU A 92 22.62 -15.79 3.39
C LEU A 92 21.92 -14.63 2.70
N GLU A 93 20.69 -14.87 2.24
CA GLU A 93 19.84 -13.83 1.65
C GLU A 93 19.29 -12.91 2.75
N GLN A 94 19.43 -11.60 2.57
CA GLN A 94 19.02 -10.59 3.54
C GLN A 94 18.21 -9.46 2.88
N PRO A 95 17.13 -8.98 3.52
CA PRO A 95 16.34 -7.87 3.01
C PRO A 95 17.17 -6.58 2.96
N ARG A 96 17.05 -5.82 1.88
CA ARG A 96 17.71 -4.51 1.70
C ARG A 96 16.71 -3.41 1.37
N PRO A 97 16.71 -2.29 2.12
CA PRO A 97 16.02 -1.08 1.68
C PRO A 97 16.84 -0.39 0.57
N LEU A 98 16.15 0.32 -0.32
CA LEU A 98 16.74 1.12 -1.39
C LEU A 98 16.18 2.53 -1.37
N THR A 99 16.98 3.52 -1.76
CA THR A 99 16.43 4.83 -2.05
C THR A 99 15.72 4.83 -3.39
N THR A 100 14.76 5.73 -3.61
CA THR A 100 14.04 5.80 -4.91
C THR A 100 15.00 6.07 -6.08
N ALA A 101 16.15 6.72 -5.83
CA ALA A 101 17.21 6.87 -6.82
C ALA A 101 17.91 5.53 -7.11
N GLN A 102 18.33 4.81 -6.07
CA GLN A 102 18.95 3.49 -6.21
C GLN A 102 18.01 2.49 -6.90
N LEU A 103 16.72 2.50 -6.56
CA LEU A 103 15.70 1.67 -7.20
C LEU A 103 15.61 1.99 -8.71
N ALA A 104 15.64 3.27 -9.09
CA ALA A 104 15.66 3.66 -10.50
C ALA A 104 16.94 3.24 -11.21
N ASP A 105 18.10 3.27 -10.53
CA ASP A 105 19.37 2.82 -11.10
C ASP A 105 19.41 1.31 -11.33
N GLU A 106 18.85 0.51 -10.41
CA GLU A 106 18.72 -0.94 -10.61
C GLU A 106 17.82 -1.25 -11.81
N LEU A 107 16.67 -0.56 -11.91
CA LEU A 107 15.70 -0.72 -12.99
C LEU A 107 16.17 -0.15 -14.33
N ARG A 108 17.18 0.73 -14.35
CA ARG A 108 17.71 1.33 -15.60
C ARG A 108 18.34 0.29 -16.53
N ARG A 109 18.66 -0.90 -16.02
CA ARG A 109 19.21 -2.01 -16.82
C ARG A 109 18.14 -2.80 -17.57
N ASP A 110 16.86 -2.55 -17.31
CA ASP A 110 15.73 -3.21 -17.96
C ASP A 110 15.18 -2.30 -19.09
N ASP A 111 15.42 -2.71 -20.35
CA ASP A 111 14.99 -1.98 -21.54
C ASP A 111 13.45 -1.86 -21.65
N ASP A 112 12.71 -2.84 -21.14
CA ASP A 112 11.24 -2.78 -21.11
C ASP A 112 10.80 -1.70 -20.13
N VAL A 113 11.46 -1.56 -18.98
CA VAL A 113 11.17 -0.49 -18.01
C VAL A 113 11.40 0.88 -18.62
N LEU A 114 12.53 1.08 -19.30
CA LEU A 114 12.81 2.34 -19.99
C LEU A 114 11.76 2.67 -21.05
N THR A 115 11.38 1.67 -21.85
CA THR A 115 10.37 1.82 -22.91
C THR A 115 9.01 2.18 -22.32
N VAL A 116 8.54 1.43 -21.33
CA VAL A 116 7.22 1.65 -20.70
C VAL A 116 7.21 2.99 -19.96
N ALA A 117 8.28 3.36 -19.25
CA ALA A 117 8.40 4.66 -18.60
C ALA A 117 8.36 5.81 -19.62
N GLY A 118 9.01 5.66 -20.78
CA GLY A 118 8.97 6.64 -21.87
C GLY A 118 7.58 6.85 -22.46
N ILE A 119 6.73 5.83 -22.46
CA ILE A 119 5.32 5.94 -22.86
C ILE A 119 4.47 6.54 -21.73
N TYR A 120 4.69 6.10 -20.49
CA TYR A 120 3.94 6.54 -19.31
C TYR A 120 4.15 8.02 -19.00
N ALA A 121 5.40 8.49 -19.09
CA ALA A 121 5.81 9.85 -18.76
C ALA A 121 6.87 10.36 -19.75
N PRO A 122 6.47 10.72 -20.99
CA PRO A 122 7.40 11.12 -22.03
C PRO A 122 8.32 12.29 -21.62
N GLY A 123 9.63 12.11 -21.83
CA GLY A 123 10.64 13.12 -21.55
C GLY A 123 10.99 13.32 -20.06
N GLN A 124 10.44 12.52 -19.15
CA GLN A 124 10.83 12.54 -17.74
C GLN A 124 11.98 11.58 -17.45
N ASP A 125 12.89 11.98 -16.55
CA ASP A 125 13.94 11.12 -16.02
C ASP A 125 13.34 9.95 -15.22
N LEU A 126 13.90 8.75 -15.39
CA LEU A 126 13.41 7.53 -14.73
C LEU A 126 13.39 7.67 -13.20
N GLY A 127 14.41 8.31 -12.61
CA GLY A 127 14.46 8.54 -11.16
C GLY A 127 13.27 9.36 -10.67
N LYS A 128 12.86 10.38 -11.43
CA LYS A 128 11.64 11.14 -11.14
C LYS A 128 10.38 10.29 -11.28
N VAL A 129 10.27 9.49 -12.35
CA VAL A 129 9.11 8.61 -12.58
C VAL A 129 8.95 7.63 -11.42
N ILE A 130 10.02 6.93 -11.02
CA ILE A 130 10.00 5.98 -9.89
C ILE A 130 9.65 6.70 -8.57
N ALA A 131 10.24 7.86 -8.31
CA ALA A 131 9.93 8.63 -7.10
C ALA A 131 8.45 9.03 -7.03
N ASP A 132 7.87 9.49 -8.14
CA ASP A 132 6.46 9.89 -8.22
C ASP A 132 5.52 8.68 -8.12
N LEU A 133 5.88 7.53 -8.69
CA LEU A 133 5.14 6.26 -8.55
C LEU A 133 5.10 5.82 -7.07
N VAL A 134 6.27 5.72 -6.43
CA VAL A 134 6.42 5.27 -5.04
C VAL A 134 5.78 6.23 -4.04
N ALA A 135 5.72 7.54 -4.33
CA ALA A 135 5.22 8.56 -3.41
C ALA A 135 3.79 8.26 -2.89
N ASP A 136 2.94 7.69 -3.74
CA ASP A 136 1.55 7.35 -3.43
C ASP A 136 1.32 5.89 -3.05
N GLU A 137 2.28 5.00 -3.31
CA GLU A 137 2.18 3.54 -3.03
C GLU A 137 2.91 3.10 -1.76
N ARG A 138 3.35 4.07 -0.96
CA ARG A 138 4.10 3.84 0.28
C ARG A 138 3.32 4.20 1.54
N VAL A 139 3.66 3.53 2.63
CA VAL A 139 3.27 3.96 3.98
C VAL A 139 4.50 3.93 4.91
N PRO A 140 4.69 4.92 5.81
CA PRO A 140 5.80 4.92 6.76
C PRO A 140 5.77 3.74 7.74
N HIS A 141 6.95 3.21 8.07
CA HIS A 141 7.11 2.11 9.03
C HIS A 141 6.53 2.43 10.43
N LEU A 142 6.82 3.63 10.95
CA LEU A 142 6.44 4.05 12.31
C LEU A 142 5.02 4.65 12.39
N ALA A 143 4.23 4.33 13.44
CA ALA A 143 2.88 4.86 13.64
C ALA A 143 2.85 6.40 13.62
N ALA A 144 3.78 7.02 14.34
CA ALA A 144 3.86 8.47 14.50
C ALA A 144 4.09 9.21 13.18
N LEU A 145 4.54 8.50 12.13
CA LEU A 145 4.70 9.02 10.77
C LEU A 145 3.49 8.73 9.86
N ARG A 146 2.55 7.90 10.32
CA ARG A 146 1.32 7.53 9.60
C ARG A 146 0.10 8.31 10.10
N TYR A 147 -0.08 8.38 11.41
CA TYR A 147 -1.30 8.84 12.07
C TYR A 147 -1.14 10.21 12.71
N LYS A 148 -2.25 10.93 12.80
CA LYS A 148 -2.43 12.04 13.75
C LYS A 148 -2.74 11.46 15.13
N ASP A 149 -2.79 12.30 16.16
CA ASP A 149 -3.09 11.87 17.53
C ASP A 149 -4.39 11.06 17.63
N SER A 150 -5.45 11.44 16.90
CA SER A 150 -6.71 10.67 16.89
C SER A 150 -6.53 9.26 16.32
N GLY A 151 -5.68 9.08 15.33
CA GLY A 151 -5.35 7.76 14.77
C GLY A 151 -4.44 6.95 15.69
N LEU A 152 -3.54 7.59 16.43
CA LEU A 152 -2.70 6.91 17.43
C LEU A 152 -3.52 6.38 18.60
N THR A 153 -4.51 7.13 19.08
CA THR A 153 -5.46 6.64 20.09
C THR A 153 -6.21 5.41 19.58
N LYS A 154 -6.75 5.46 18.36
CA LYS A 154 -7.41 4.30 17.75
C LYS A 154 -6.47 3.11 17.61
N ARG A 155 -5.20 3.34 17.23
CA ARG A 155 -4.21 2.27 17.12
C ARG A 155 -3.99 1.57 18.46
N ALA A 156 -3.89 2.32 19.56
CA ALA A 156 -3.78 1.74 20.89
C ALA A 156 -5.01 0.88 21.24
N ASP A 157 -6.22 1.35 20.94
CA ASP A 157 -7.46 0.57 21.14
C ASP A 157 -7.44 -0.74 20.31
N TRP A 158 -6.96 -0.67 19.06
CA TRP A 158 -6.81 -1.85 18.19
C TRP A 158 -5.77 -2.83 18.72
N GLU A 159 -4.62 -2.34 19.19
CA GLU A 159 -3.56 -3.17 19.77
C GLU A 159 -4.07 -3.91 21.02
N GLN A 160 -4.81 -3.22 21.89
CA GLN A 160 -5.47 -3.83 23.05
C GLN A 160 -6.50 -4.90 22.63
N VAL A 161 -7.32 -4.63 21.61
CA VAL A 161 -8.28 -5.62 21.10
C VAL A 161 -7.56 -6.85 20.56
N TRP A 162 -6.45 -6.67 19.82
CA TRP A 162 -5.66 -7.80 19.34
C TRP A 162 -5.04 -8.61 20.48
N ASP A 163 -4.61 -7.97 21.57
CA ASP A 163 -4.12 -8.68 22.76
C ASP A 163 -5.23 -9.52 23.41
N LEU A 164 -6.44 -8.98 23.52
CA LEU A 164 -7.59 -9.73 24.02
C LEU A 164 -7.95 -10.90 23.10
N GLN A 165 -7.94 -10.70 21.78
CA GLN A 165 -8.18 -11.78 20.82
C GLN A 165 -7.12 -12.88 20.91
N ARG A 166 -5.85 -12.53 21.15
CA ARG A 166 -4.79 -13.51 21.40
C ARG A 166 -5.03 -14.30 22.70
N GLN A 167 -5.49 -13.63 23.76
CA GLN A 167 -5.86 -14.29 25.01
C GLN A 167 -7.05 -15.24 24.80
N GLU A 168 -8.03 -14.83 23.99
CA GLU A 168 -9.13 -15.70 23.55
C GLU A 168 -8.60 -16.94 22.83
N ASP A 169 -7.72 -16.77 21.84
CA ASP A 169 -7.17 -17.87 21.04
C ASP A 169 -6.43 -18.92 21.90
N ALA A 170 -5.79 -18.48 22.98
CA ALA A 170 -5.06 -19.32 23.94
C ALA A 170 -5.96 -20.11 24.91
N LEU A 171 -7.27 -19.85 24.95
CA LEU A 171 -8.20 -20.59 25.82
C LEU A 171 -8.39 -22.04 25.33
N PRO A 172 -8.62 -22.98 26.26
CA PRO A 172 -8.56 -24.42 25.98
C PRO A 172 -9.71 -24.96 25.12
N ASP A 173 -10.88 -24.31 25.14
CA ASP A 173 -12.08 -24.79 24.44
C ASP A 173 -12.99 -23.65 23.96
N GLU A 174 -13.89 -23.98 23.03
CA GLU A 174 -14.81 -23.01 22.41
C GLU A 174 -15.82 -22.39 23.38
N ALA A 175 -16.18 -23.07 24.48
CA ALA A 175 -17.11 -22.50 25.46
C ALA A 175 -16.42 -21.37 26.23
N ALA A 176 -15.17 -21.57 26.64
CA ALA A 176 -14.34 -20.54 27.25
C ALA A 176 -14.09 -19.37 26.27
N LYS A 177 -13.72 -19.67 25.01
CA LYS A 177 -13.54 -18.65 23.96
C LYS A 177 -14.78 -17.81 23.76
N ARG A 178 -15.95 -18.44 23.65
CA ARG A 178 -17.24 -17.75 23.47
C ARG A 178 -17.59 -16.83 24.63
N GLU A 179 -17.27 -17.21 25.87
CA GLU A 179 -17.53 -16.34 27.03
C GLU A 179 -16.56 -15.15 27.05
N PHE A 180 -15.28 -15.39 26.77
CA PHE A 180 -14.26 -14.34 26.72
C PHE A 180 -14.53 -13.33 25.60
N ARG A 181 -14.93 -13.79 24.42
CA ARG A 181 -15.24 -12.94 23.25
C ARG A 181 -16.27 -11.84 23.55
N LYS A 182 -17.20 -12.07 24.49
CA LYS A 182 -18.21 -11.08 24.90
C LYS A 182 -17.59 -9.84 25.56
N GLN A 183 -16.39 -9.97 26.11
CA GLN A 183 -15.66 -8.91 26.81
C GLN A 183 -14.76 -8.11 25.87
N ILE A 184 -14.54 -8.59 24.63
CA ILE A 184 -13.70 -7.92 23.65
C ILE A 184 -14.49 -6.77 23.01
N PRO A 185 -14.06 -5.51 23.17
CA PRO A 185 -14.76 -4.39 22.56
C PRO A 185 -14.55 -4.39 21.04
N VAL A 186 -15.52 -3.84 20.31
CA VAL A 186 -15.35 -3.58 18.87
C VAL A 186 -14.46 -2.35 18.72
N PRO A 187 -13.30 -2.45 18.04
CA PRO A 187 -12.39 -1.33 17.93
C PRO A 187 -12.97 -0.24 17.00
N PRO A 188 -12.59 1.04 17.22
CA PRO A 188 -13.09 2.15 16.42
C PRO A 188 -12.58 2.08 14.97
N LYS A 189 -13.43 2.51 14.02
CA LYS A 189 -13.02 2.60 12.61
C LYS A 189 -12.18 3.85 12.34
N TYR A 190 -11.19 3.70 11.47
CA TYR A 190 -10.40 4.82 10.96
C TYR A 190 -11.18 5.63 9.91
N THR A 191 -10.84 6.91 9.82
CA THR A 191 -11.34 7.89 8.86
C THR A 191 -10.17 8.65 8.26
N SER A 192 -10.40 9.42 7.19
CA SER A 192 -9.35 10.28 6.60
C SER A 192 -8.79 11.31 7.59
N ALA A 193 -9.55 11.68 8.62
CA ALA A 193 -9.11 12.62 9.65
C ALA A 193 -8.03 12.03 10.58
N ASP A 194 -7.83 10.71 10.59
CA ASP A 194 -6.88 10.02 11.47
C ASP A 194 -5.49 9.86 10.87
N PHE A 195 -5.35 10.03 9.55
CA PHE A 195 -4.08 9.87 8.83
C PHE A 195 -3.41 11.21 8.56
N LEU A 196 -2.08 11.21 8.50
CA LEU A 196 -1.29 12.39 8.12
C LEU A 196 -1.40 12.71 6.62
N LYS A 197 -1.56 11.69 5.76
CA LYS A 197 -1.79 11.85 4.32
C LYS A 197 -2.97 11.01 3.84
N THR A 198 -3.66 11.53 2.82
CA THR A 198 -4.77 10.82 2.16
C THR A 198 -4.33 9.49 1.55
N SER A 199 -3.13 9.42 0.95
CA SER A 199 -2.59 8.18 0.38
C SER A 199 -2.43 7.08 1.44
N TYR A 200 -1.99 7.41 2.66
CA TYR A 200 -1.89 6.43 3.74
C TYR A 200 -3.26 5.85 4.09
N GLY A 201 -4.28 6.71 4.23
CA GLY A 201 -5.64 6.27 4.50
C GLY A 201 -6.27 5.46 3.37
N LYS A 202 -5.89 5.72 2.11
CA LYS A 202 -6.32 4.94 0.95
C LYS A 202 -5.79 3.49 1.01
N HIS A 203 -4.53 3.32 1.42
CA HIS A 203 -3.91 1.99 1.58
C HIS A 203 -4.43 1.24 2.79
N ARG A 204 -4.56 1.92 3.93
CA ARG A 204 -4.95 1.33 5.21
C ARG A 204 -6.45 1.08 5.35
N GLY A 205 -7.27 1.96 4.77
CA GLY A 205 -8.73 1.88 4.87
C GLY A 205 -9.27 2.01 6.30
N LYS A 206 -10.54 1.63 6.49
CA LYS A 206 -11.26 1.83 7.77
C LYS A 206 -10.82 0.90 8.90
N LEU A 207 -10.11 -0.18 8.58
CA LEU A 207 -9.64 -1.21 9.51
C LEU A 207 -8.12 -1.24 9.62
N ASP A 208 -7.44 -0.28 9.00
CA ASP A 208 -5.98 -0.16 9.02
C ASP A 208 -5.22 -1.39 8.48
N VAL A 209 -5.79 -2.07 7.49
CA VAL A 209 -5.17 -3.24 6.86
C VAL A 209 -4.11 -2.78 5.86
N PRO A 210 -2.85 -3.28 5.93
CA PRO A 210 -1.82 -3.00 4.94
C PRO A 210 -2.21 -3.37 3.51
N LYS A 211 -2.06 -2.42 2.58
CA LYS A 211 -2.28 -2.59 1.13
C LYS A 211 -1.31 -1.78 0.27
N GLU A 212 -0.40 -1.07 0.91
CA GLU A 212 0.71 -0.40 0.25
C GLU A 212 1.70 -1.40 -0.32
N ARG A 213 2.48 -0.95 -1.30
CA ARG A 213 3.48 -1.77 -2.01
C ARG A 213 4.87 -1.56 -1.43
N PHE A 214 5.08 -0.41 -0.78
CA PHE A 214 6.35 -0.05 -0.18
C PHE A 214 6.19 0.42 1.27
N VAL A 215 7.15 0.02 2.11
CA VAL A 215 7.36 0.63 3.42
C VAL A 215 8.33 1.80 3.22
N SER A 216 8.11 2.93 3.90
CA SER A 216 9.06 4.04 3.83
C SER A 216 9.71 4.37 5.15
N TYR A 217 10.94 4.88 5.05
CA TYR A 217 11.76 5.34 6.17
C TYR A 217 12.07 6.83 5.98
N PRO A 218 11.09 7.73 6.15
CA PRO A 218 11.31 9.17 6.00
C PRO A 218 12.44 9.68 6.91
N GLY A 219 13.38 10.42 6.34
CA GLY A 219 14.53 10.96 7.08
C GLY A 219 15.66 9.94 7.33
N ALA A 220 15.52 8.70 6.84
CA ALA A 220 16.51 7.64 7.02
C ALA A 220 17.53 7.51 5.86
N SER A 221 17.48 8.41 4.87
CA SER A 221 18.49 8.48 3.79
C SER A 221 19.80 9.09 4.31
N ARG A 222 20.92 8.70 3.70
CA ARG A 222 22.25 9.26 4.01
C ARG A 222 22.31 10.76 3.73
N ASP A 223 23.25 11.44 4.38
CA ASP A 223 23.47 12.87 4.11
C ASP A 223 23.92 13.07 2.67
N GLY A 224 23.34 14.08 2.01
CA GLY A 224 23.57 14.36 0.60
C GLY A 224 22.67 13.59 -0.37
N ASP A 225 21.91 12.58 0.08
CA ASP A 225 20.89 11.91 -0.73
C ASP A 225 19.48 12.46 -0.42
N PRO A 226 18.87 13.28 -1.30
CA PRO A 226 17.53 13.81 -1.08
C PRO A 226 16.43 12.78 -1.40
N SER A 227 16.78 11.63 -1.98
CA SER A 227 15.82 10.61 -2.37
C SER A 227 15.34 9.80 -1.17
N LEU A 228 14.13 9.27 -1.26
CA LEU A 228 13.48 8.61 -0.14
C LEU A 228 13.97 7.17 0.01
N LEU A 229 14.40 6.77 1.21
CA LEU A 229 14.60 5.37 1.55
C LEU A 229 13.27 4.61 1.71
N VAL A 230 13.15 3.50 0.98
CA VAL A 230 12.00 2.60 0.99
C VAL A 230 12.45 1.15 1.15
N GLY A 231 11.53 0.31 1.63
CA GLY A 231 11.62 -1.14 1.64
C GLY A 231 10.38 -1.74 0.98
N TRP A 232 10.39 -3.05 0.80
CA TRP A 232 9.28 -3.77 0.20
C TRP A 232 8.22 -4.12 1.22
N ALA A 233 6.94 -3.89 0.89
CA ALA A 233 5.84 -4.31 1.76
C ALA A 233 5.61 -5.82 1.75
N GLY A 234 6.21 -6.55 0.80
CA GLY A 234 6.15 -8.02 0.74
C GLY A 234 7.03 -8.74 1.76
N TRP A 235 7.89 -8.03 2.50
CA TRP A 235 8.67 -8.60 3.59
C TRP A 235 7.80 -9.08 4.75
N ASP A 236 8.13 -10.24 5.31
CA ASP A 236 7.55 -10.69 6.57
C ASP A 236 7.99 -9.81 7.77
N HIS A 237 7.42 -10.05 8.95
CA HIS A 237 7.71 -9.22 10.12
C HIS A 237 9.17 -9.36 10.59
N ARG A 238 9.78 -10.55 10.43
CA ARG A 238 11.19 -10.81 10.77
C ARG A 238 12.10 -10.05 9.80
N GLU A 239 11.84 -10.11 8.50
CA GLU A 239 12.58 -9.41 7.46
C GLU A 239 12.51 -7.89 7.63
N GLN A 240 11.34 -7.35 7.99
CA GLN A 240 11.20 -5.93 8.35
C GLN A 240 12.04 -5.55 9.58
N ALA A 241 12.08 -6.41 10.61
CA ALA A 241 12.93 -6.21 11.78
C ALA A 241 14.42 -6.27 11.43
N GLN A 242 14.84 -7.22 10.59
CA GLN A 242 16.20 -7.33 10.09
C GLN A 242 16.63 -6.09 9.30
N ALA A 243 15.78 -5.62 8.38
CA ALA A 243 16.04 -4.43 7.58
C ALA A 243 16.20 -3.19 8.47
N LEU A 244 15.36 -3.04 9.50
CA LEU A 244 15.48 -1.96 10.49
C LEU A 244 16.75 -2.08 11.33
N ALA A 245 17.08 -3.27 11.85
CA ALA A 245 18.28 -3.48 12.66
C ALA A 245 19.56 -3.17 11.87
N THR A 246 19.64 -3.68 10.65
CA THR A 246 20.75 -3.42 9.72
C THR A 246 20.86 -1.94 9.39
N LEU A 247 19.73 -1.29 9.12
CA LEU A 247 19.70 0.15 8.86
C LEU A 247 20.14 0.96 10.08
N ILE A 248 19.72 0.59 11.30
CA ILE A 248 20.16 1.25 12.54
C ILE A 248 21.67 1.15 12.69
N VAL A 249 22.24 -0.06 12.50
CA VAL A 249 23.70 -0.28 12.58
C VAL A 249 24.43 0.56 11.55
N ALA A 250 24.00 0.55 10.29
CA ALA A 250 24.64 1.33 9.23
C ALA A 250 24.60 2.84 9.54
N ARG A 251 23.45 3.35 9.96
CA ARG A 251 23.28 4.78 10.28
C ARG A 251 24.09 5.21 11.49
N GLU A 252 24.23 4.33 12.47
CA GLU A 252 25.03 4.61 13.65
C GLU A 252 26.53 4.50 13.38
N GLN A 253 26.99 3.37 12.86
CA GLN A 253 28.42 3.03 12.79
C GLN A 253 29.11 3.59 11.55
N GLU A 254 28.42 3.64 10.41
CA GLU A 254 29.00 4.13 9.16
C GLU A 254 28.75 5.63 8.98
N ASP A 255 27.52 6.08 9.25
CA ASP A 255 27.11 7.47 9.02
C ASP A 255 27.22 8.35 10.28
N GLY A 256 27.53 7.77 11.45
CA GLY A 256 27.80 8.53 12.69
C GLY A 256 26.58 9.23 13.29
N TRP A 257 25.36 8.71 13.07
CA TRP A 257 24.14 9.37 13.53
C TRP A 257 24.01 9.36 15.05
N ALA A 258 23.58 10.50 15.60
CA ALA A 258 23.26 10.64 17.01
C ALA A 258 21.91 9.96 17.37
N ALA A 259 21.70 9.73 18.66
CA ALA A 259 20.55 9.00 19.19
C ALA A 259 19.20 9.61 18.79
N ASP A 260 19.07 10.93 18.73
CA ASP A 260 17.84 11.64 18.35
C ASP A 260 17.42 11.35 16.89
N ARG A 261 18.41 11.23 16.00
CA ARG A 261 18.20 10.91 14.59
C ARG A 261 17.90 9.42 14.38
N LEU A 262 18.49 8.55 15.19
CA LEU A 262 18.24 7.09 15.18
C LEU A 262 16.90 6.71 15.83
N LEU A 263 16.41 7.52 16.77
CA LEU A 263 15.21 7.27 17.56
C LEU A 263 14.01 6.76 16.73
N PRO A 264 13.57 7.41 15.63
CA PRO A 264 12.43 6.91 14.86
C PRO A 264 12.62 5.50 14.29
N LEU A 265 13.85 5.11 13.94
CA LEU A 265 14.15 3.76 13.45
C LEU A 265 14.09 2.74 14.59
N VAL A 266 14.65 3.09 15.75
CA VAL A 266 14.61 2.25 16.95
C VAL A 266 13.16 2.08 17.45
N ALA A 267 12.36 3.15 17.42
CA ALA A 267 10.94 3.09 17.72
C ALA A 267 10.18 2.20 16.72
N GLY A 268 10.57 2.25 15.45
CA GLY A 268 10.05 1.37 14.40
C GLY A 268 10.31 -0.10 14.69
N LEU A 269 11.54 -0.44 15.10
CA LEU A 269 11.90 -1.80 15.49
C LEU A 269 11.07 -2.25 16.69
N ARG A 270 10.95 -1.41 17.72
CA ARG A 270 10.08 -1.69 18.87
C ARG A 270 8.63 -1.97 18.47
N GLU A 271 8.05 -1.19 17.55
CA GLU A 271 6.66 -1.37 17.10
C GLU A 271 6.42 -2.69 16.36
N ILE A 272 7.42 -3.22 15.64
CA ILE A 272 7.26 -4.47 14.88
C ILE A 272 7.49 -5.72 15.75
N LEU A 273 8.29 -5.62 16.82
CA LEU A 273 8.68 -6.77 17.66
C LEU A 273 7.52 -7.62 18.21
N PRO A 274 6.37 -7.08 18.66
CA PRO A 274 5.25 -7.91 19.09
C PRO A 274 4.76 -8.87 18.00
N ARG A 275 4.81 -8.45 16.73
CA ARG A 275 4.47 -9.31 15.58
C ARG A 275 5.56 -10.32 15.29
N VAL A 276 6.84 -9.93 15.42
CA VAL A 276 7.96 -10.88 15.31
C VAL A 276 7.85 -11.97 16.38
N ARG A 277 7.58 -11.61 17.64
CA ARG A 277 7.35 -12.60 18.71
C ARG A 277 6.14 -13.49 18.46
N GLN A 278 5.08 -12.95 17.87
CA GLN A 278 3.88 -13.73 17.53
C GLN A 278 4.15 -14.79 16.45
N TRP A 279 4.87 -14.43 15.37
CA TRP A 279 4.98 -15.27 14.17
C TRP A 279 6.35 -15.94 13.98
N HIS A 280 7.39 -15.41 14.63
CA HIS A 280 8.78 -15.85 14.53
C HIS A 280 9.41 -15.91 15.94
N GLY A 281 8.62 -16.36 16.92
CA GLY A 281 9.04 -16.51 18.32
C GLY A 281 9.68 -17.86 18.64
N GLU A 282 9.51 -18.86 17.78
CA GLU A 282 10.07 -20.20 17.95
C GLU A 282 11.55 -20.26 17.51
N PHE A 283 12.27 -21.28 17.98
CA PHE A 283 13.64 -21.52 17.57
C PHE A 283 13.72 -21.80 16.06
N ASP A 284 14.55 -21.05 15.36
CA ASP A 284 14.80 -21.21 13.93
C ASP A 284 16.21 -21.82 13.72
N PRO A 285 16.33 -23.05 13.18
CA PRO A 285 17.63 -23.69 12.94
C PRO A 285 18.55 -22.93 11.97
N GLU A 286 17.99 -22.15 11.03
CA GLU A 286 18.78 -21.34 10.10
C GLU A 286 19.50 -20.19 10.84
N TRP A 287 18.88 -19.69 11.90
CA TRP A 287 19.38 -18.58 12.71
C TRP A 287 20.05 -19.02 14.02
N GLY A 288 19.90 -20.30 14.38
CA GLY A 288 20.44 -20.87 15.62
C GLY A 288 19.81 -20.30 16.89
N ALA A 289 18.72 -19.53 16.78
CA ALA A 289 17.98 -18.93 17.88
C ALA A 289 16.58 -18.51 17.42
N SER A 290 15.75 -18.03 18.35
CA SER A 290 14.48 -17.38 18.03
C SER A 290 14.73 -15.99 17.41
N PRO A 291 14.24 -15.69 16.19
CA PRO A 291 14.36 -14.36 15.61
C PRO A 291 13.78 -13.26 16.52
N ALA A 292 12.68 -13.55 17.22
CA ALA A 292 12.11 -12.61 18.18
C ALA A 292 13.07 -12.28 19.34
N ASP A 293 13.77 -13.29 19.87
CA ASP A 293 14.72 -13.07 20.96
C ASP A 293 16.00 -12.39 20.48
N ILE A 294 16.48 -12.68 19.26
CA ILE A 294 17.59 -11.96 18.62
C ILE A 294 17.27 -10.45 18.55
N TYR A 295 16.14 -10.08 17.94
CA TYR A 295 15.83 -8.67 17.74
C TYR A 295 15.37 -7.96 19.03
N ALA A 296 14.80 -8.68 20.00
CA ALA A 296 14.54 -8.14 21.34
C ALA A 296 15.86 -7.83 22.07
N GLY A 297 16.85 -8.72 21.98
CA GLY A 297 18.20 -8.49 22.52
C GLY A 297 18.88 -7.29 21.86
N PHE A 298 18.87 -7.25 20.52
CA PHE A 298 19.40 -6.11 19.76
C PHE A 298 18.74 -4.78 20.15
N LEU A 299 17.40 -4.76 20.30
CA LEU A 299 16.70 -3.55 20.74
C LEU A 299 17.16 -3.12 22.13
N ALA A 300 17.24 -4.04 23.10
CA ALA A 300 17.65 -3.74 24.46
C ALA A 300 19.10 -3.23 24.55
N GLU A 301 20.03 -3.83 23.80
CA GLU A 301 21.42 -3.35 23.71
C GLU A 301 21.49 -1.96 23.08
N THR A 302 20.75 -1.74 21.99
CA THR A 302 20.72 -0.46 21.28
C THR A 302 20.12 0.65 22.14
N THR A 303 19.00 0.42 22.82
CA THR A 303 18.39 1.43 23.69
C THR A 303 19.26 1.76 24.90
N ASN A 304 19.91 0.77 25.50
CA ASN A 304 20.86 0.99 26.59
C ASN A 304 22.06 1.83 26.14
N ARG A 305 22.65 1.49 24.99
CA ARG A 305 23.81 2.18 24.43
C ARG A 305 23.49 3.61 24.00
N LEU A 306 22.30 3.86 23.45
CA LEU A 306 21.84 5.19 23.02
C LEU A 306 21.13 5.98 24.14
N HIS A 307 21.02 5.43 25.35
CA HIS A 307 20.28 6.01 26.48
C HIS A 307 18.82 6.37 26.14
N LEU A 308 18.15 5.54 25.33
CA LEU A 308 16.76 5.73 24.94
C LEU A 308 15.82 4.98 25.89
N THR A 309 14.79 5.67 26.38
CA THR A 309 13.76 5.07 27.25
C THR A 309 12.56 4.56 26.43
N ASP A 310 11.79 3.63 26.98
CA ASP A 310 10.54 3.18 26.34
C ASP A 310 9.55 4.35 26.11
N ASP A 311 9.49 5.27 27.06
CA ASP A 311 8.69 6.51 26.95
C ASP A 311 9.17 7.38 25.78
N ALA A 312 10.48 7.54 25.60
CA ALA A 312 11.03 8.30 24.46
C ALA A 312 10.64 7.65 23.12
N LEU A 313 10.69 6.32 23.02
CA LEU A 313 10.32 5.59 21.80
C LEU A 313 8.81 5.69 21.48
N THR A 314 7.95 5.62 22.50
CA THR A 314 6.49 5.63 22.33
C THR A 314 5.89 7.03 22.19
N SER A 315 6.49 8.03 22.85
CA SER A 315 6.04 9.43 22.80
C SER A 315 6.60 10.21 21.62
N TRP A 316 7.59 9.67 20.88
CA TRP A 316 8.22 10.37 19.77
C TRP A 316 7.21 10.80 18.70
N ARG A 317 7.37 12.04 18.22
CA ARG A 317 6.59 12.60 17.11
C ARG A 317 7.54 13.28 16.14
N PRO A 318 7.26 13.25 14.82
CA PRO A 318 8.05 13.98 13.85
C PRO A 318 8.08 15.48 14.21
N PRO A 319 9.23 16.16 14.02
CA PRO A 319 9.31 17.60 14.20
C PRO A 319 8.22 18.30 13.40
N LYS A 320 7.53 19.28 14.01
CA LYS A 320 6.55 20.08 13.28
C LYS A 320 7.25 20.76 12.11
N ALA A 321 6.71 20.59 10.90
CA ALA A 321 7.23 21.27 9.73
C ALA A 321 7.24 22.78 9.98
N VAL A 322 8.44 23.36 10.13
CA VAL A 322 8.60 24.80 10.20
C VAL A 322 8.29 25.32 8.80
N ARG A 323 7.14 26.00 8.63
CA ARG A 323 6.80 26.65 7.36
C ARG A 323 7.91 27.64 7.01
N GLY A 324 8.77 27.25 6.05
CA GLY A 324 9.76 28.14 5.47
C GLY A 324 9.07 29.37 4.90
N ARG A 325 9.47 30.55 5.38
CA ARG A 325 9.07 31.85 4.84
C ARG A 325 9.53 31.86 3.37
N ARG A 326 8.59 31.95 2.41
CA ARG A 326 8.94 32.20 1.01
C ARG A 326 9.81 33.45 0.98
N ALA A 327 11.08 33.31 0.58
CA ALA A 327 11.86 34.45 0.15
C ALA A 327 11.15 35.03 -1.08
N LYS A 328 10.79 36.31 -1.01
CA LYS A 328 10.43 37.08 -2.20
C LYS A 328 11.69 37.13 -3.07
N GLN A 329 11.66 36.47 -4.21
CA GLN A 329 12.41 36.90 -5.38
C GLN A 329 11.40 37.42 -6.38
#